data_AF-A0A371CM40-F1
#
_entry.id   AF-A0A371CM40-F1
#
_cell.length_a   1.000
_cell.length_b   1.000
_cell.length_c   1.000
_cell.angle_alpha   90.00
_cell.angle_beta   90.00
_cell.angle_gamma   90.00
#
_symmetry.space_group_name_H-M   'P 1'
#
loop_
_entity.id
_entity.type
_entity.pdbx_description
1 polymer ?
#
loop_
_entity_poly.entity_id
_entity_poly.type
_entity_poly.pdbx_seq_one_letter_code
_entity_poly.pdbx_strand_id
1 'polypeptide(L)'
;MEPREHLTRIYGHVWADSNPVQVYLAAAWSGVGTARASCALYFAPDHPRNTVIVTSEPPARSRALLLGAIIAVQVTDPGARLLIYSSDEYLAQAVYHWAASHERSRWEVPNGDALQCFRDLIRARGAPLSF
;
A
#
# COMPACT_ATOMS: atom_id res chain seq x y z
N MET A 1 11.04 0.78 23.13
CA MET A 1 9.94 0.11 22.41
C MET A 1 10.56 -0.48 21.18
N GLU A 2 10.54 -1.81 21.09
CA GLU A 2 11.13 -2.53 19.96
C GLU A 2 10.41 -2.14 18.66
N PRO A 3 11.11 -2.07 17.50
CA PRO A 3 10.49 -1.68 16.22
C PRO A 3 9.20 -2.44 15.91
N ARG A 4 9.14 -3.73 16.27
CA ARG A 4 7.99 -4.60 16.04
C ARG A 4 6.78 -4.27 16.93
N GLU A 5 7.00 -3.89 18.19
CA GLU A 5 5.93 -3.46 19.09
C GLU A 5 5.29 -2.17 18.59
N HIS A 6 6.11 -1.27 18.04
CA HIS A 6 5.62 -0.01 17.50
C HIS A 6 4.74 -0.23 16.27
N LEU A 7 5.19 -1.06 15.32
CA LEU A 7 4.40 -1.42 14.14
C LEU A 7 3.10 -2.14 14.53
N THR A 8 3.13 -3.00 15.56
CA THR A 8 1.94 -3.68 16.07
C THR A 8 0.92 -2.69 16.65
N ARG A 9 1.37 -1.62 17.30
CA ARG A 9 0.48 -0.56 17.80
C ARG A 9 -0.19 0.22 16.65
N ILE A 10 0.55 0.49 15.57
CA ILE A 10 0.04 1.25 14.41
C ILE A 10 -0.88 0.38 13.55
N TYR A 11 -0.46 -0.84 13.25
CA TYR A 11 -1.10 -1.71 12.26
C TYR A 11 -1.89 -2.88 12.85
N GLY A 12 -1.92 -3.05 14.17
CA GLY A 12 -2.66 -4.12 14.82
C GLY A 12 -1.92 -5.47 14.85
N HIS A 13 -2.63 -6.49 15.35
CA HIS A 13 -2.12 -7.85 15.50
C HIS A 13 -2.52 -8.73 14.33
N VAL A 14 -1.59 -9.60 13.92
CA VAL A 14 -1.86 -10.70 13.00
C VAL A 14 -2.36 -11.90 13.79
N TRP A 15 -3.43 -12.52 13.33
CA TRP A 15 -4.05 -13.71 13.95
C TRP A 15 -4.51 -14.76 12.93
N ALA A 16 -4.39 -14.48 11.63
CA ALA A 16 -4.62 -15.42 10.54
C ALA A 16 -3.38 -15.51 9.65
N ASP A 17 -3.16 -16.65 9.01
CA ASP A 17 -2.10 -16.83 8.01
C ASP A 17 -2.50 -17.93 7.03
N SER A 18 -2.22 -17.73 5.75
CA SER A 18 -2.61 -18.62 4.67
C SER A 18 -1.56 -18.62 3.56
N ASN A 19 -1.81 -19.39 2.50
CA ASN A 19 -1.04 -19.24 1.26
C ASN A 19 -1.07 -17.78 0.79
N PRO A 20 0.09 -17.23 0.39
CA PRO A 20 0.19 -15.83 0.03
C PRO A 20 -0.52 -15.54 -1.29
N VAL A 21 -1.35 -14.51 -1.29
CA VAL A 21 -1.77 -13.81 -2.50
C VAL A 21 -0.65 -12.86 -2.90
N GLN A 22 -0.14 -13.03 -4.11
CA GLN A 22 0.93 -12.19 -4.65
C GLN A 22 0.34 -11.17 -5.61
N VAL A 23 0.84 -9.93 -5.54
CA VAL A 23 0.47 -8.86 -6.47
C VAL A 23 1.71 -8.04 -6.80
N TYR A 24 1.85 -7.69 -8.06
CA TYR A 24 2.93 -6.86 -8.58
C TYR A 24 2.37 -5.48 -8.90
N LEU A 25 3.02 -4.44 -8.36
CA LEU A 25 2.69 -3.06 -8.59
C LEU A 25 3.76 -2.38 -9.44
N ALA A 26 3.31 -1.64 -10.45
CA ALA A 26 4.18 -0.80 -11.26
C ALA A 26 3.53 0.57 -11.43
N ALA A 27 4.17 1.61 -10.89
CA ALA A 27 3.71 2.98 -10.98
C ALA A 27 4.52 3.80 -11.98
N ALA A 28 3.82 4.58 -12.79
CA ALA A 28 4.37 5.52 -13.74
C ALA A 28 3.80 6.92 -13.51
N TRP A 29 4.55 7.94 -13.90
CA TRP A 29 4.13 9.33 -13.88
C TRP A 29 4.65 10.03 -15.14
N SER A 30 3.83 10.90 -15.72
CA SER A 30 4.22 11.79 -16.81
C SER A 30 3.93 13.23 -16.42
N GLY A 31 4.97 14.07 -16.48
CA GLY A 31 4.85 15.52 -16.32
C GLY A 31 4.53 16.28 -17.60
N VAL A 32 4.32 15.59 -18.73
CA VAL A 32 4.01 16.22 -20.02
C VAL A 32 2.50 16.34 -20.20
N GLY A 33 2.00 17.54 -20.50
CA GLY A 33 0.57 17.81 -20.70
C GLY A 33 -0.21 17.85 -19.38
N THR A 34 -1.40 17.25 -19.35
CA THR A 34 -2.12 17.03 -18.08
C THR A 34 -1.36 15.99 -17.27
N ALA A 35 -0.61 16.42 -16.26
CA ALA A 35 0.19 15.54 -15.43
C ALA A 35 -0.68 14.44 -14.82
N ARG A 36 -0.26 13.18 -14.99
CA ARG A 36 -0.99 12.00 -14.53
C ARG A 36 0.00 11.01 -13.96
N ALA A 37 -0.41 10.32 -12.91
CA ALA A 37 0.26 9.13 -12.43
C ALA A 37 -0.69 7.93 -12.53
N SER A 38 -0.14 6.75 -12.76
CA SER A 38 -0.90 5.51 -12.82
C SER A 38 -0.19 4.39 -12.10
N CYS A 39 -0.94 3.41 -11.60
CA CYS A 39 -0.39 2.19 -11.05
C CYS A 39 -1.11 1.00 -11.66
N ALA A 40 -0.35 0.07 -12.23
CA ALA A 40 -0.86 -1.24 -12.63
C ALA A 40 -0.79 -2.21 -11.45
N LEU A 41 -1.82 -3.03 -11.29
CA LEU A 41 -1.88 -4.16 -10.38
C LEU A 41 -1.95 -5.43 -11.22
N TYR A 42 -1.02 -6.35 -10.97
CA TYR A 42 -0.95 -7.61 -11.69
C TYR A 42 -0.87 -8.77 -10.70
N PHE A 43 -1.82 -9.70 -10.76
CA PHE A 43 -1.88 -10.89 -9.91
C PHE A 43 -1.38 -12.14 -10.66
N ALA A 44 -1.89 -12.38 -11.87
CA ALA A 44 -1.53 -13.49 -12.76
C ALA A 44 -2.10 -13.23 -14.17
N PRO A 45 -1.71 -13.99 -15.22
CA PRO A 45 -2.35 -13.89 -16.53
C PRO A 45 -3.87 -14.08 -16.44
N ASP A 46 -4.62 -13.24 -17.14
CA ASP A 46 -6.11 -13.24 -17.19
C ASP A 46 -6.83 -13.17 -15.84
N HIS A 47 -6.12 -12.80 -14.77
CA HIS A 47 -6.71 -12.71 -13.45
C HIS A 47 -7.71 -11.54 -13.40
N PRO A 48 -8.96 -11.75 -12.93
CA PRO A 48 -10.02 -10.75 -13.01
C PRO A 48 -9.79 -9.50 -12.13
N ARG A 49 -8.80 -9.57 -11.22
CA ARG A 49 -8.37 -8.42 -10.38
C ARG A 49 -7.23 -7.62 -10.98
N ASN A 50 -6.68 -8.02 -12.12
CA ASN A 50 -5.71 -7.19 -12.83
C ASN A 50 -6.38 -5.88 -13.23
N THR A 51 -5.75 -4.76 -12.91
CA THR A 51 -6.32 -3.45 -13.21
C THR A 51 -5.25 -2.37 -13.28
N VAL A 52 -5.63 -1.21 -13.80
CA VAL A 52 -4.81 0.00 -13.79
C VAL A 52 -5.63 1.11 -13.18
N ILE A 53 -5.02 1.82 -12.24
CA ILE A 53 -5.57 3.07 -11.72
C ILE A 53 -4.82 4.26 -12.26
N VAL A 54 -5.54 5.38 -12.39
CA VAL A 54 -5.00 6.66 -12.82
C VAL A 54 -5.40 7.70 -11.78
N THR A 55 -4.44 8.49 -11.34
CA THR A 55 -4.66 9.64 -10.46
C THR A 55 -4.22 10.92 -11.16
N SER A 56 -5.06 11.94 -11.07
CA SER A 56 -4.83 13.25 -11.65
C SER A 56 -4.31 14.27 -10.63
N GLU A 57 -4.61 14.13 -9.33
CA GLU A 57 -4.31 15.17 -8.33
C GLU A 57 -3.99 14.65 -6.90
N PRO A 58 -2.90 15.10 -6.27
CA PRO A 58 -1.67 15.58 -6.93
C PRO A 58 -1.04 14.42 -7.72
N PRO A 59 -0.64 14.61 -8.99
CA PRO A 59 -0.10 13.54 -9.83
C PRO A 59 1.32 13.24 -9.38
N ALA A 60 1.46 12.28 -8.48
CA ALA A 60 2.73 11.79 -7.96
C ALA A 60 2.80 10.27 -8.13
N ARG A 61 3.95 9.76 -8.59
CA ARG A 61 4.21 8.32 -8.71
C ARG A 61 3.95 7.60 -7.38
N SER A 62 4.41 8.18 -6.27
CA SER A 62 4.21 7.64 -4.92
C SER A 62 2.73 7.57 -4.52
N ARG A 63 1.91 8.55 -4.92
CA ARG A 63 0.46 8.54 -4.69
C ARG A 63 -0.20 7.42 -5.50
N ALA A 64 0.13 7.28 -6.78
CA ALA A 64 -0.40 6.19 -7.59
C ALA A 64 -0.03 4.82 -7.04
N LEU A 65 1.22 4.64 -6.62
CA LEU A 65 1.71 3.40 -6.03
C LEU A 65 0.97 3.05 -4.72
N LEU A 66 0.77 4.05 -3.85
CA LEU A 66 0.04 3.89 -2.60
C LEU A 66 -1.44 3.57 -2.82
N LEU A 67 -2.10 4.23 -3.76
CA LEU A 67 -3.48 3.91 -4.14
C LEU A 67 -3.58 2.50 -4.73
N GLY A 68 -2.56 2.06 -5.48
CA GLY A 68 -2.48 0.69 -5.99
C GLY A 68 -2.38 -0.34 -4.85
N ALA A 69 -1.57 -0.05 -3.84
CA ALA A 69 -1.45 -0.88 -2.63
C ALA A 69 -2.76 -0.92 -1.81
N ILE A 70 -3.47 0.21 -1.70
CA ILE A 70 -4.79 0.29 -1.06
C ILE A 70 -5.79 -0.63 -1.77
N ILE A 71 -5.85 -0.57 -3.10
CA ILE A 71 -6.75 -1.44 -3.87
C ILE A 71 -6.35 -2.90 -3.72
N ALA A 72 -5.06 -3.22 -3.80
CA ALA A 72 -4.58 -4.58 -3.59
C ALA A 72 -5.02 -5.14 -2.23
N VAL A 73 -4.98 -4.32 -1.17
CA VAL A 73 -5.48 -4.69 0.15
C VAL A 73 -6.99 -4.88 0.16
N GLN A 74 -7.76 -3.98 -0.46
CA GLN A 74 -9.22 -4.04 -0.47
C GLN A 74 -9.75 -5.27 -1.24
N VAL A 75 -9.12 -5.64 -2.34
CA VAL A 75 -9.58 -6.75 -3.19
C VAL A 75 -9.03 -8.11 -2.77
N THR A 76 -8.11 -8.15 -1.81
CA THR A 76 -7.55 -9.38 -1.24
C THR A 76 -8.25 -9.70 0.08
N ASP A 77 -8.69 -10.95 0.23
CA ASP A 77 -9.27 -11.47 1.47
C ASP A 77 -8.45 -11.02 2.71
N PRO A 78 -9.06 -10.34 3.71
CA PRO A 78 -8.36 -9.89 4.91
C PRO A 78 -7.81 -11.01 5.78
N GLY A 79 -8.29 -12.25 5.62
CA GLY A 79 -7.76 -13.46 6.26
C GLY A 79 -6.61 -14.12 5.49
N ALA A 80 -6.30 -13.64 4.28
CA ALA A 80 -5.21 -14.16 3.48
C ALA A 80 -3.94 -13.32 3.60
N ARG A 81 -2.78 -13.99 3.67
CA ARG A 81 -1.47 -13.34 3.58
C ARG A 81 -1.36 -12.61 2.24
N LEU A 82 -0.92 -11.34 2.26
CA LEU A 82 -0.73 -10.53 1.06
C LEU A 82 0.75 -10.15 0.90
N LEU A 83 1.33 -10.44 -0.26
CA LEU A 83 2.68 -10.08 -0.62
C LEU A 83 2.65 -9.12 -1.83
N ILE A 84 3.11 -7.89 -1.61
CA ILE A 84 3.08 -6.81 -2.61
C ILE A 84 4.49 -6.59 -3.14
N TYR A 85 4.73 -6.99 -4.38
CA TYR A 85 5.98 -6.70 -5.08
C TYR A 85 5.92 -5.34 -5.76
N SER A 86 6.98 -4.54 -5.60
CA SER A 86 7.15 -3.26 -6.27
C SER A 86 8.63 -3.01 -6.51
N SER A 87 8.98 -2.40 -7.65
CA SER A 87 10.34 -1.93 -7.90
C SER A 87 10.63 -0.57 -7.24
N ASP A 88 9.69 -0.05 -6.46
CA ASP A 88 9.77 1.23 -5.76
C ASP A 88 9.73 0.99 -4.25
N GLU A 89 10.76 1.47 -3.55
CA GLU A 89 10.96 1.31 -2.11
C GLU A 89 10.00 2.16 -1.27
N TYR A 90 9.29 3.13 -1.86
CA TYR A 90 8.45 4.07 -1.15
C TYR A 90 7.44 3.38 -0.23
N LEU A 91 6.80 2.29 -0.66
CA LEU A 91 5.83 1.56 0.16
C LEU A 91 6.47 0.95 1.40
N ALA A 92 7.57 0.20 1.21
CA ALA A 92 8.29 -0.42 2.32
C ALA A 92 8.82 0.64 3.30
N GLN A 93 9.37 1.75 2.79
CA GLN A 93 9.85 2.87 3.60
C GLN A 93 8.72 3.54 4.39
N ALA A 94 7.61 3.86 3.73
CA ALA A 94 6.46 4.51 4.36
C ALA A 94 5.82 3.64 5.44
N VAL A 95 5.75 2.32 5.21
CA VAL A 95 5.10 1.38 6.14
C VAL A 95 6.00 0.98 7.30
N TYR A 96 7.27 0.67 7.06
CA TYR A 96 8.16 0.14 8.10
C TYR A 96 8.99 1.20 8.80
N HIS A 97 9.50 2.19 8.06
CA HIS A 97 10.50 3.11 8.59
C HIS A 97 9.89 4.46 9.00
N TRP A 98 8.92 4.98 8.24
CA TRP A 98 8.37 6.31 8.48
C TRP A 98 7.07 6.31 9.27
N ALA A 99 6.40 5.16 9.42
CA ALA A 99 5.10 5.05 10.07
C ALA A 99 5.04 5.68 11.47
N ALA A 100 6.06 5.47 12.29
CA ALA A 100 6.14 6.07 13.62
C ALA A 100 6.24 7.61 13.57
N SER A 101 6.98 8.14 12.59
CA SER A 101 7.09 9.59 12.37
C SER A 101 5.77 10.18 11.87
N HIS A 102 5.17 9.52 10.88
CA HIS A 102 3.87 9.90 10.32
C HIS A 102 2.77 9.90 11.38
N GLU A 103 2.71 8.89 12.25
CA GLU A 103 1.70 8.86 13.30
C GLU A 103 1.89 10.00 14.32
N ARG A 104 3.15 10.32 14.70
CA ARG A 104 3.44 11.46 15.58
C ARG A 104 3.04 12.80 14.97
N SER A 105 3.20 12.95 13.65
CA SER A 105 2.74 14.14 12.92
C SER A 105 1.25 14.10 12.59
N ARG A 106 0.48 13.15 13.16
CA ARG A 106 -0.95 12.93 12.85
C ARG A 106 -1.20 12.79 11.35
N TRP A 107 -0.22 12.24 10.65
CA TRP A 107 -0.21 12.02 9.21
C TRP A 107 -0.34 13.31 8.38
N GLU A 108 0.04 14.46 8.95
CA GLU A 108 0.18 15.73 8.22
C GLU A 108 1.47 15.73 7.38
N VAL A 109 1.52 14.84 6.38
CA VAL A 109 2.65 14.62 5.48
C VAL A 109 2.15 14.46 4.04
N PRO A 110 3.03 14.55 3.01
CA PRO A 110 2.64 14.21 1.65
C PRO A 110 2.00 12.81 1.57
N ASN A 111 0.86 12.71 0.89
CA ASN A 111 0.01 11.50 0.82
C ASN A 111 -0.55 11.01 2.16
N GLY A 112 -0.57 11.87 3.19
CA GLY A 112 -1.03 11.51 4.54
C GLY A 112 -2.45 10.97 4.59
N ASP A 113 -3.33 11.47 3.72
CA ASP A 113 -4.70 10.97 3.53
C ASP A 113 -4.72 9.49 3.10
N ALA A 114 -3.96 9.17 2.06
CA ALA A 114 -3.85 7.82 1.53
C ALA A 114 -3.10 6.89 2.50
N LEU A 115 -2.08 7.39 3.20
CA LEU A 115 -1.32 6.63 4.19
C LEU A 115 -2.18 6.25 5.40
N GLN A 116 -3.05 7.15 5.86
CA GLN A 116 -4.03 6.85 6.91
C GLN A 116 -5.02 5.77 6.46
N CYS A 117 -5.59 5.93 5.26
CA CYS A 117 -6.50 4.94 4.69
C CYS A 117 -5.82 3.56 4.58
N PHE A 118 -4.57 3.53 4.10
CA PHE A 118 -3.80 2.30 3.99
C PHE A 118 -3.54 1.66 5.36
N ARG A 119 -3.14 2.46 6.36
CA ARG A 119 -2.97 1.99 7.74
C ARG A 119 -4.25 1.39 8.31
N ASP A 120 -5.39 2.05 8.13
CA ASP A 120 -6.68 1.58 8.67
C ASP A 120 -7.11 0.28 8.00
N LEU A 121 -6.88 0.15 6.70
CA LEU A 121 -7.11 -1.09 5.98
C LEU A 121 -6.20 -2.21 6.46
N ILE A 122 -4.88 -1.97 6.61
CA ILE A 122 -3.95 -2.97 7.17
C ILE A 122 -4.43 -3.39 8.55
N ARG A 123 -4.83 -2.44 9.41
CA ARG A 123 -5.31 -2.72 10.76
C ARG A 123 -6.60 -3.54 10.82
N ALA A 124 -7.43 -3.44 9.79
CA ALA A 124 -8.63 -4.25 9.64
C ALA A 124 -8.35 -5.67 9.11
N ARG A 125 -7.14 -5.94 8.59
CA ARG A 125 -6.75 -7.30 8.15
C ARG A 125 -6.35 -8.14 9.34
N GLY A 126 -6.73 -9.42 9.32
CA GLY A 126 -6.27 -10.41 10.30
C GLY A 126 -4.97 -11.10 9.89
N ALA A 127 -4.62 -11.04 8.61
CA ALA A 127 -3.46 -11.71 8.03
C ALA A 127 -2.32 -10.74 7.67
N PRO A 128 -1.07 -11.23 7.59
CA PRO A 128 0.09 -10.37 7.40
C PRO A 128 0.14 -9.75 5.99
N LEU A 129 0.70 -8.55 5.93
CA LEU A 129 1.08 -7.85 4.70
C LEU A 129 2.60 -7.65 4.67
N SER A 130 3.23 -7.95 3.54
CA SER A 130 4.66 -7.72 3.32
C SER A 130 4.95 -7.14 1.93
N PHE A 131 6.10 -6.48 1.81
CA PHE A 131 6.66 -5.93 0.56
C PHE A 131 7.94 -6.67 0.16
#